data_AF-A0A1X7VWN2-F1
#
_entry.id   AF-A0A1X7VWN2-F1
#
_cell.length_a   1.000
_cell.length_b   1.000
_cell.length_c   1.000
_cell.angle_alpha   90.00
_cell.angle_beta   90.00
_cell.angle_gamma   90.00
#
_symmetry.space_group_name_H-M   'P 1'
#
loop_
_entity.id
_entity.type
_entity.pdbx_description
1 polymer ?
#
loop_
_entity_poly.entity_id
_entity_poly.type
_entity_poly.pdbx_seq_one_letter_code
_entity_poly.pdbx_strand_id
1 'polypeptide(L)' 'MRGAHHYHILPWIENAPVVGIDCPEEVCSFIQDRITCHTPDNQYEIVVALIIDEAKS' A
#
# COMPACT_ATOMS: atom_id res chain seq x y z
N MET A 1 -13.92 11.39 -19.34
CA MET A 1 -13.22 10.88 -18.14
C MET A 1 -12.00 10.10 -18.61
N ARG A 2 -10.80 10.69 -18.55
CA ARG A 2 -9.57 9.93 -18.72
C ARG A 2 -9.29 9.27 -17.37
N GLY A 3 -9.04 7.96 -17.35
CA GLY A 3 -8.85 7.20 -16.12
C GLY A 3 -7.85 7.88 -15.19
N ALA A 4 -8.13 7.85 -13.88
CA ALA A 4 -7.21 8.36 -12.87
C ALA A 4 -5.82 7.75 -13.06
N HIS A 5 -4.77 8.50 -12.73
CA HIS A 5 -3.40 8.00 -12.78
C HIS A 5 -3.29 6.76 -11.88
N HIS A 6 -3.11 5.59 -12.51
CA HIS A 6 -2.90 4.33 -11.83
C HIS A 6 -1.39 4.11 -11.71
N TYR A 7 -0.94 3.85 -10.48
CA TYR A 7 0.45 3.54 -10.17
C TYR A 7 0.53 2.09 -9.69
N HIS A 8 1.51 1.35 -10.20
CA HIS A 8 1.92 0.08 -9.61
C HIS A 8 3.08 0.36 -8.64
N ILE A 9 2.94 -0.05 -7.39
CA ILE A 9 3.93 0.17 -6.33
C ILE A 9 4.25 -1.17 -5.67
N LEU A 10 5.53 -1.40 -5.35
CA LEU A 10 5.99 -2.55 -4.56
C LEU A 10 6.58 -2.04 -3.24
N PRO A 11 5.78 -1.94 -2.16
CA PRO A 11 6.27 -1.52 -0.86
C PRO A 11 6.93 -2.69 -0.11
N TRP A 12 8.07 -2.43 0.52
CA TRP A 12 8.60 -3.31 1.57
C TRP A 12 8.02 -2.88 2.91
N ILE A 13 7.32 -3.79 3.59
CA ILE A 13 6.72 -3.52 4.90
C ILE A 13 7.36 -4.47 5.89
N GLU A 14 7.94 -3.90 6.95
CA GLU A 14 8.57 -4.68 8.00
C GLU A 14 7.55 -5.65 8.62
N ASN A 15 7.94 -6.92 8.76
CA ASN A 15 7.11 -8.00 9.33
C ASN A 15 5.81 -8.31 8.56
N ALA A 16 5.69 -7.89 7.29
CA ALA A 16 4.57 -8.32 6.45
C ALA A 16 4.75 -9.79 6.01
N PRO A 17 3.65 -10.56 5.91
CA PRO A 17 3.70 -11.93 5.41
C PRO A 17 4.01 -11.94 3.91
N VAL A 18 4.72 -12.98 3.46
CA VAL A 18 5.22 -13.16 2.11
C VAL A 18 4.34 -14.15 1.34
N VAL A 19 3.79 -13.70 0.22
CA VAL A 19 2.97 -14.52 -0.69
C VAL A 19 3.77 -15.74 -1.17
N GLY A 20 3.17 -16.92 -1.02
CA GLY A 20 3.79 -18.20 -1.44
C GLY A 20 4.80 -18.77 -0.44
N ILE A 21 5.03 -18.10 0.69
CA ILE A 21 5.82 -18.60 1.82
C ILE A 21 4.91 -18.78 3.04
N ASP A 22 4.26 -17.71 3.48
CA ASP A 22 3.38 -17.70 4.64
C ASP A 22 1.96 -18.19 4.30
N CYS A 23 1.15 -18.50 5.33
CA CYS A 23 -0.15 -19.10 5.08
C CYS A 23 -1.12 -18.11 4.39
N PRO A 24 -1.98 -18.59 3.48
CA PRO A 24 -2.91 -17.73 2.75
C PRO A 24 -3.80 -16.89 3.67
N GLU A 25 -4.21 -17.44 4.81
CA GLU A 25 -5.07 -16.77 5.78
C GLU A 25 -4.36 -15.56 6.44
N GLU A 26 -3.09 -15.69 6.81
CA GLU A 26 -2.28 -14.59 7.37
C GLU A 26 -2.07 -13.49 6.33
N VAL A 27 -1.73 -13.86 5.09
CA VAL A 27 -1.60 -12.91 3.97
C VAL A 27 -2.92 -12.17 3.74
N CYS A 28 -4.04 -12.89 3.65
CA CYS A 28 -5.36 -12.30 3.44
C CYS A 28 -5.75 -11.37 4.59
N SER A 29 -5.56 -11.79 5.84
CA SER A 29 -5.87 -10.97 7.01
C SER A 29 -5.02 -9.71 7.04
N PHE A 30 -3.71 -9.82 6.78
CA PHE A 30 -2.82 -8.66 6.77
C PHE A 30 -3.24 -7.61 5.74
N ILE A 31 -3.58 -8.04 4.52
CA ILE A 31 -4.08 -7.15 3.45
C ILE A 31 -5.40 -6.51 3.87
N GLN A 32 -6.36 -7.30 4.36
CA GLN A 32 -7.68 -6.82 4.73
C GLN A 32 -7.64 -5.80 5.88
N ASP A 33 -6.71 -5.96 6.82
CA ASP A 33 -6.56 -5.08 7.99
C ASP A 33 -5.88 -3.75 7.67
N ARG A 34 -4.98 -3.72 6.67
CA ARG A 34 -4.05 -2.58 6.45
C ARG A 34 -4.24 -1.88 5.11
N ILE A 35 -4.75 -2.57 4.09
CA ILE A 35 -4.97 -2.01 2.76
C ILE A 35 -6.42 -1.61 2.63
N THR A 36 -6.67 -0.32 2.36
CA THR A 36 -8.02 0.21 2.27
C THR A 36 -8.19 1.16 1.09
N CYS A 37 -9.41 1.19 0.55
CA CYS A 37 -9.79 2.14 -0.49
C CYS A 37 -10.23 3.50 0.08
N HIS A 38 -10.34 3.61 1.42
CA HIS A 38 -10.68 4.87 2.06
C HIS A 38 -9.53 5.86 1.89
N THR A 39 -9.84 7.04 1.37
CA THR A 39 -8.85 8.11 1.25
C THR A 39 -8.38 8.49 2.66
N PRO A 40 -7.05 8.56 2.90
CA PRO A 40 -6.53 9.04 4.16
C PRO A 40 -7.09 10.42 4.52
N ASP A 41 -7.25 10.69 5.81
CA ASP A 41 -7.46 12.06 6.26
C ASP A 41 -6.20 12.92 6.01
N ASN A 42 -6.33 14.24 6.19
CA ASN A 42 -5.32 15.23 5.83
C ASN A 42 -3.94 15.02 6.50
N GLN A 43 -3.86 14.17 7.53
CA GLN A 43 -2.62 13.87 8.26
C GLN A 43 -1.76 12.81 7.53
N TYR A 44 -2.39 11.90 6.79
CA TYR A 44 -1.71 10.82 6.07
C TYR A 44 -1.53 11.11 4.57
N GLU A 45 -2.20 12.13 4.01
CA GLU A 45 -1.90 12.61 2.64
C GLU A 45 -0.43 13.00 2.47
N ILE A 46 0.16 13.62 3.49
CA ILE A 46 1.57 14.04 3.49
C ILE A 46 2.47 12.81 3.36
N VAL A 47 2.15 11.71 4.05
CA VAL A 47 2.96 10.48 4.03
C VAL A 47 2.91 9.80 2.66
N VAL A 48 1.73 9.74 2.03
CA VAL A 48 1.58 9.15 0.69
C VAL A 48 2.30 10.01 -0.36
N ALA A 49 2.21 11.33 -0.27
CA ALA A 49 2.92 12.23 -1.18
C ALA A 49 4.45 12.09 -1.07
N LEU A 50 4.99 11.96 0.15
CA LEU A 50 6.41 11.73 0.39
C LEU A 50 6.89 10.40 -0.18
N ILE A 51 6.12 9.32 0.00
CA ILE A 51 6.46 7.99 -0.56
C ILE A 51 6.51 8.05 -2.09
N ILE A 52 5.59 8.78 -2.74
CA ILE A 52 5.57 8.92 -4.20
C ILE A 52 6.74 9.78 -4.70
N ASP A 53 7.16 10.80 -3.94
CA ASP A 53 8.29 11.66 -4.31
C ASP A 53 9.63 10.93 -4.21
N GLU A 54 9.84 10.18 -3.12
CA GLU A 54 11.03 9.32 -2.92
C GLU A 54 11.15 8.25 -4.02
N ALA A 55 10.03 7.72 -4.51
CA ALA A 55 10.02 6.73 -5.59
C ALA A 55 10.39 7.30 -6.98
N LYS A 56 10.55 8.62 -7.12
CA LYS A 56 10.93 9.30 -8.38
C LYS A 56 12.41 9.70 -8.47
N SER A 57 13.21 9.47 -7.41
CA SER A 57 14.65 9.68 -7.41
C SER A 57 15.43 8.46 -7.88
#